data_AF-A0A366ZMS1-F1
#
_entry.id   AF-A0A366ZMS1-F1
#
_cell.length_a   1.000
_cell.length_b   1.000
_cell.length_c   1.000
_cell.angle_alpha   90.00
_cell.angle_beta   90.00
_cell.angle_gamma   90.00
#
_symmetry.space_group_name_H-M   'P 1'
#
loop_
_entity.id
_entity.type
_entity.pdbx_description
1 polymer ?
#
loop_
_entity_poly.entity_id
_entity_poly.type
_entity_poly.pdbx_seq_one_letter_code
_entity_poly.pdbx_strand_id
1 'polypeptide(L)'
;MSLADLVAEEFGALPEPDRSARRSARGTAVSAGAAVVDEAALRIAALERTVSQLEHALAARVATERAIGVLAERHALSARAAFEELRRNARSQGRPVAELAREVLDGLAADAPPAADPPCPVVVADGRS
;
A
#
# COMPACT_ATOMS: atom_id res chain seq x y z
N MET A 1 -44.57 7.42 13.33
CA MET A 1 -43.35 8.24 13.25
C MET A 1 -42.61 7.83 11.99
N SER A 2 -42.39 8.78 11.09
CA SER A 2 -41.70 8.57 9.82
C SER A 2 -40.19 8.70 10.00
N LEU A 3 -39.39 8.07 9.13
CA LEU A 3 -37.94 8.24 9.09
C LEU A 3 -37.53 9.72 8.94
N ALA A 4 -38.40 10.52 8.29
CA ALA A 4 -38.23 11.96 8.16
C ALA A 4 -38.31 12.71 9.50
N ASP A 5 -39.11 12.22 10.46
CA ASP A 5 -39.25 12.85 11.78
C ASP A 5 -38.00 12.60 12.65
N LEU A 6 -37.41 11.40 12.56
CA LEU A 6 -36.18 11.02 13.28
C LEU A 6 -34.95 11.82 12.82
N VAL A 7 -34.81 12.07 11.51
CA VAL A 7 -33.70 12.85 10.96
C VAL A 7 -33.83 14.34 11.30
N ALA A 8 -35.06 14.84 11.41
CA ALA A 8 -35.31 16.23 11.79
C ALA A 8 -34.96 16.51 13.26
N GLU A 9 -35.21 15.55 14.16
CA GLU A 9 -34.83 15.66 15.57
C GLU A 9 -33.31 15.54 15.81
N GLU A 10 -32.62 14.71 15.03
CA GLU A 10 -31.17 14.48 15.19
C GLU A 10 -30.30 15.66 14.74
N PHE A 11 -30.79 16.48 13.79
CA PHE A 11 -30.01 17.57 13.19
C PHE A 11 -30.58 18.98 13.40
N GLY A 12 -31.61 19.13 14.23
CA GLY A 12 -31.92 20.39 14.93
C GLY A 12 -31.96 21.66 14.06
N ALA A 13 -32.58 21.62 12.89
CA ALA A 13 -32.84 22.83 12.11
C ALA A 13 -34.05 22.64 11.19
N LEU A 14 -35.17 23.26 11.53
CA LEU A 14 -36.16 23.64 10.52
C LEU A 14 -35.59 24.85 9.77
N PRO A 15 -35.23 24.76 8.48
CA PRO A 15 -34.76 25.91 7.74
C PRO A 15 -35.97 26.62 7.16
N GLU A 16 -36.37 27.74 7.76
CA GLU A 16 -37.08 28.77 7.01
C GLU A 16 -36.31 29.02 5.71
N PRO A 17 -36.94 28.97 4.53
CA PRO A 17 -36.23 29.02 3.26
C PRO A 17 -35.52 30.36 3.13
N ASP A 18 -34.22 30.30 3.39
CA ASP A 18 -33.33 31.44 3.41
C ASP A 18 -33.12 31.98 2.00
N ARG A 19 -32.35 33.07 1.92
CA ARG A 19 -32.03 33.72 0.65
C ARG A 19 -31.40 32.74 -0.37
N SER A 20 -30.79 31.64 0.08
CA SER A 20 -30.20 30.59 -0.77
C SER A 20 -31.27 29.70 -1.41
N ALA A 21 -32.33 29.32 -0.69
CA ALA A 21 -33.46 28.57 -1.24
C ALA A 21 -34.16 29.35 -2.36
N ARG A 22 -34.33 30.67 -2.16
CA ARG A 22 -34.89 31.58 -3.20
C ARG A 22 -33.95 31.78 -4.38
N ARG A 23 -32.64 31.60 -4.19
CA ARG A 23 -31.62 31.72 -5.25
C ARG A 23 -31.59 30.47 -6.12
N SER A 24 -31.71 29.28 -5.52
CA SER A 24 -31.76 27.99 -6.24
C SER A 24 -32.97 27.88 -7.17
N ALA A 25 -34.12 28.46 -6.80
CA ALA A 25 -35.29 28.50 -7.67
C ALA A 25 -35.13 29.37 -8.94
N ARG A 26 -34.13 30.27 -8.99
CA ARG A 26 -33.98 31.23 -10.10
C ARG A 26 -33.11 30.76 -11.26
N GLY A 27 -32.55 29.56 -11.23
CA GLY A 27 -31.88 28.97 -12.41
C GLY A 27 -30.54 29.63 -12.75
N THR A 28 -29.47 28.94 -12.40
CA THR A 28 -28.15 28.88 -13.08
C THR A 28 -27.31 27.87 -12.28
N ALA A 29 -27.78 26.63 -12.25
CA ALA A 29 -27.13 25.52 -11.56
C ALA A 29 -26.00 24.89 -12.41
N VAL A 30 -25.08 25.72 -12.94
CA VAL A 30 -23.88 25.25 -13.67
C VAL A 30 -22.63 25.94 -13.12
N SER A 31 -22.45 25.94 -11.80
CA SER A 31 -21.18 26.41 -11.21
C SER A 31 -20.88 25.89 -9.80
N ALA A 32 -21.85 25.36 -9.06
CA ALA A 32 -21.56 24.79 -7.73
C ALA A 32 -21.07 23.32 -7.79
N GLY A 33 -21.59 22.52 -8.74
CA GLY A 33 -21.19 21.11 -8.88
C GLY A 33 -19.81 20.91 -9.52
N ALA A 34 -19.40 21.79 -10.44
CA ALA A 34 -18.12 21.68 -11.14
C ALA A 34 -16.90 21.97 -10.23
N ALA A 35 -17.02 22.90 -9.28
CA ALA A 35 -15.94 23.26 -8.37
C ALA A 35 -15.71 22.21 -7.25
N VAL A 36 -16.77 21.52 -6.80
CA VAL A 36 -16.68 20.48 -5.75
C VAL A 36 -16.04 19.20 -6.29
N VAL A 37 -16.25 18.87 -7.56
CA VAL A 37 -15.64 17.70 -8.21
C VAL A 37 -14.12 17.86 -8.35
N ASP A 38 -13.61 19.08 -8.51
CA ASP A 38 -12.18 19.36 -8.69
C ASP A 38 -11.39 19.23 -7.37
N GLU A 39 -11.89 19.76 -6.25
CA GLU A 39 -11.25 19.62 -4.93
C GLU A 39 -11.18 18.15 -4.48
N ALA A 40 -12.27 17.39 -4.68
CA ALA A 40 -12.31 15.97 -4.37
C ALA A 40 -11.30 15.17 -5.21
N ALA A 41 -11.20 15.47 -6.52
CA ALA A 41 -10.25 14.82 -7.42
C ALA A 41 -8.79 15.14 -7.03
N LEU A 42 -8.47 16.40 -6.71
CA LEU A 42 -7.15 16.79 -6.23
C LEU A 42 -6.77 16.10 -4.92
N ARG A 43 -7.74 15.96 -3.99
CA ARG A 43 -7.52 15.25 -2.73
C ARG A 43 -7.26 13.76 -2.95
N ILE A 44 -8.03 13.11 -3.83
CA ILE A 44 -7.82 11.70 -4.19
C ILE A 44 -6.42 11.51 -4.80
N ALA A 45 -6.03 12.33 -5.77
CA ALA A 45 -4.71 12.24 -6.40
C ALA A 45 -3.55 12.45 -5.38
N ALA A 46 -3.74 13.32 -4.39
CA ALA A 46 -2.75 13.48 -3.31
C ALA A 46 -2.66 12.24 -2.41
N LEU A 47 -3.78 11.61 -2.08
CA LEU A 47 -3.81 10.38 -1.30
C LEU A 47 -3.19 9.22 -2.07
N GLU A 48 -3.50 9.05 -3.36
CA GLU A 48 -2.91 8.00 -4.21
C GLU A 48 -1.39 8.13 -4.28
N ARG A 49 -0.86 9.34 -4.45
CA ARG A 49 0.59 9.59 -4.38
C ARG A 49 1.18 9.21 -3.02
N THR A 50 0.48 9.52 -1.94
CA THR A 50 0.94 9.19 -0.58
C THR A 50 0.95 7.68 -0.37
N VAL A 51 -0.09 6.97 -0.79
CA VAL A 51 -0.17 5.51 -0.73
C VAL A 51 0.97 4.89 -1.53
N SER A 52 1.20 5.32 -2.76
CA SER A 52 2.29 4.81 -3.60
C SER A 52 3.67 5.02 -2.95
N GLN A 53 3.91 6.19 -2.32
CA GLN A 53 5.14 6.45 -1.59
C GLN A 53 5.31 5.54 -0.36
N LEU A 54 4.23 5.30 0.37
CA LEU A 54 4.24 4.41 1.53
C LEU A 54 4.47 2.95 1.12
N GLU A 55 3.80 2.48 0.08
CA GLU A 55 4.01 1.14 -0.49
C GLU A 55 5.47 0.95 -0.90
N HIS A 56 6.05 1.93 -1.59
CA HIS A 56 7.45 1.90 -1.98
C HIS A 56 8.40 1.87 -0.77
N ALA A 57 8.16 2.73 0.23
CA ALA A 57 8.98 2.78 1.45
C ALA A 57 8.88 1.48 2.27
N LEU A 58 7.69 0.90 2.38
CA LEU A 58 7.46 -0.36 3.07
C LEU A 58 8.14 -1.53 2.35
N ALA A 59 8.00 -1.60 1.03
CA ALA A 59 8.68 -2.62 0.23
C ALA A 59 10.21 -2.55 0.39
N ALA A 60 10.78 -1.33 0.36
CA ALA A 60 12.20 -1.11 0.58
C ALA A 60 12.64 -1.55 1.99
N ARG A 61 11.83 -1.29 3.02
CA ARG A 61 12.10 -1.71 4.39
C ARG A 61 12.08 -3.23 4.53
N VAL A 62 11.04 -3.90 4.02
CA VAL A 62 10.92 -5.36 4.06
C VAL A 62 12.09 -6.03 3.36
N ALA A 63 12.47 -5.55 2.18
CA ALA A 63 13.64 -6.07 1.45
C ALA A 63 14.92 -5.92 2.27
N THR A 64 15.12 -4.76 2.90
CA THR A 64 16.30 -4.48 3.74
C THR A 64 16.35 -5.40 4.96
N GLU A 65 15.25 -5.55 5.69
CA GLU A 65 15.18 -6.42 6.87
C GLU A 65 15.43 -7.89 6.52
N ARG A 66 14.87 -8.38 5.40
CA ARG A 66 15.13 -9.75 4.91
C ARG A 66 16.59 -9.94 4.52
N ALA A 67 17.18 -9.00 3.78
CA ALA A 67 18.59 -9.07 3.40
C ALA A 67 19.52 -9.06 4.61
N ILE A 68 19.20 -8.27 5.65
CA ILE A 68 19.94 -8.30 6.93
C ILE A 68 19.88 -9.69 7.55
N GLY A 69 18.71 -10.32 7.59
CA GLY A 69 18.55 -11.69 8.09
C GLY A 69 19.42 -12.70 7.35
N VAL A 70 19.38 -12.67 6.01
CA VAL A 70 20.20 -13.54 5.15
C VAL A 70 21.70 -13.32 5.39
N LEU A 71 22.17 -12.07 5.43
CA LEU A 71 23.59 -11.77 5.66
C LEU A 71 24.02 -12.14 7.08
N ALA A 72 23.18 -11.91 8.08
CA ALA A 72 23.46 -12.28 9.46
C ALA A 72 23.66 -13.79 9.61
N GLU A 73 22.77 -14.58 9.00
CA GLU A 73 22.89 -16.04 8.99
C GLU A 73 24.14 -16.50 8.23
N ARG A 74 24.31 -16.06 6.97
CA ARG A 74 25.40 -16.52 6.10
C ARG A 74 26.79 -16.17 6.63
N HIS A 75 26.93 -15.01 7.28
CA HIS A 75 28.22 -14.51 7.76
C HIS A 75 28.42 -14.75 9.27
N ALA A 76 27.48 -15.43 9.94
CA ALA A 76 27.47 -15.62 11.40
C ALA A 76 27.62 -14.30 12.18
N LEU A 77 26.91 -13.26 11.74
CA LEU A 77 26.93 -11.92 12.33
C LEU A 77 25.66 -11.64 13.13
N SER A 78 25.75 -10.69 14.07
CA SER A 78 24.55 -10.07 14.62
C SER A 78 23.82 -9.26 13.53
N ALA A 79 22.50 -9.13 13.63
CA ALA A 79 21.71 -8.31 12.72
C ALA A 79 22.24 -6.86 12.61
N ARG A 80 22.72 -6.29 13.73
CA ARG A 80 23.32 -4.95 13.72
C ARG A 80 24.63 -4.90 12.94
N ALA A 81 25.49 -5.90 13.07
CA ALA A 81 26.75 -5.96 12.32
C ALA A 81 26.50 -6.17 10.81
N ALA A 82 25.54 -7.03 10.45
CA ALA A 82 25.12 -7.24 9.06
C ALA A 82 24.54 -5.97 8.42
N PHE A 83 23.69 -5.23 9.15
CA PHE A 83 23.18 -3.94 8.67
C PHE A 83 24.30 -2.91 8.45
N GLU A 84 25.25 -2.81 9.38
CA GLU A 84 26.38 -1.90 9.23
C GLU A 84 27.26 -2.27 8.03
N GLU A 85 27.45 -3.55 7.75
CA GLU A 85 28.16 -4.02 6.56
C GLU A 85 27.43 -3.64 5.26
N LEU A 86 26.13 -3.93 5.19
CA LEU A 86 25.27 -3.55 4.07
C LEU A 86 25.31 -2.03 3.83
N ARG A 87 25.22 -1.24 4.91
CA ARG A 87 25.29 0.23 4.85
C ARG A 87 26.66 0.74 4.43
N ARG A 88 27.76 0.08 4.83
CA ARG A 88 29.11 0.43 4.37
C ARG A 88 29.26 0.19 2.87
N ASN A 89 28.82 -0.96 2.38
CA ASN A 89 28.86 -1.31 0.95
C ASN A 89 27.99 -0.39 0.10
N ALA A 90 26.78 -0.07 0.55
CA ALA A 90 25.91 0.87 -0.15
C ALA A 90 26.56 2.26 -0.27
N ARG A 91 27.17 2.75 0.82
CA ARG A 91 27.86 4.05 0.83
C ARG A 91 29.11 4.08 -0.05
N SER A 92 29.94 3.04 -0.04
CA SER A 92 31.15 3.01 -0.88
C SER A 92 30.82 2.98 -2.38
N GLN A 93 29.64 2.48 -2.74
CA GLN A 93 29.14 2.46 -4.11
C GLN A 93 28.28 3.68 -4.49
N GLY A 94 27.95 4.55 -3.52
CA GLY A 94 27.03 5.67 -3.75
C GLY A 94 25.59 5.24 -4.07
N ARG A 95 25.17 4.05 -3.60
CA ARG A 95 23.87 3.44 -3.92
C ARG A 95 22.94 3.39 -2.71
N PRO A 96 21.61 3.37 -2.93
CA PRO A 96 20.65 3.13 -1.85
C PRO A 96 20.81 1.73 -1.23
N VAL A 97 20.71 1.66 0.10
CA VAL A 97 20.75 0.37 0.85
C VAL A 97 19.69 -0.62 0.35
N ALA A 98 18.49 -0.12 0.03
CA ALA A 98 17.39 -0.95 -0.46
C ALA A 98 17.66 -1.60 -1.83
N GLU A 99 18.57 -1.03 -2.62
CA GLU A 99 18.97 -1.61 -3.91
C GLU A 99 19.92 -2.78 -3.70
N LEU A 100 20.97 -2.61 -2.88
CA LEU A 100 21.86 -3.71 -2.49
C LEU A 100 21.10 -4.83 -1.77
N ALA A 101 20.12 -4.48 -0.93
CA ALA A 101 19.29 -5.48 -0.26
C ALA A 101 18.54 -6.37 -1.26
N ARG A 102 18.03 -5.80 -2.36
CA ARG A 102 17.40 -6.58 -3.43
C ARG A 102 18.40 -7.51 -4.12
N GLU A 103 19.60 -7.02 -4.44
CA GLU A 103 20.65 -7.86 -5.05
C GLU A 103 21.04 -9.06 -4.17
N VAL A 104 21.11 -8.87 -2.85
CA VAL A 104 21.35 -9.97 -1.90
C VAL A 104 20.25 -11.03 -1.98
N LEU A 105 18.98 -10.61 -2.04
CA LEU A 105 17.84 -11.51 -2.13
C LEU A 105 17.75 -12.20 -3.49
N ASP A 106 18.05 -11.50 -4.57
CA ASP A 106 18.08 -12.05 -5.93
C ASP A 106 19.20 -13.10 -6.06
N GLY A 107 20.38 -12.82 -5.48
CA GLY A 107 21.47 -13.78 -5.41
C GLY A 107 21.12 -15.04 -4.62
N LEU A 108 20.35 -14.90 -3.52
CA LEU A 108 19.86 -16.05 -2.76
C LEU A 108 18.88 -16.91 -3.58
N ALA A 109 18.00 -16.29 -4.36
CA ALA A 109 17.05 -17.02 -5.20
C ALA A 109 17.76 -17.79 -6.32
N ALA A 110 18.86 -17.26 -6.85
CA ALA A 110 19.68 -17.92 -7.87
C ALA A 110 20.48 -19.11 -7.32
N ASP A 111 20.87 -19.08 -6.05
CA ASP A 111 21.66 -20.14 -5.38
C ASP A 111 20.77 -21.29 -4.86
N ALA A 112 19.45 -21.12 -4.88
CA ALA A 112 18.51 -22.18 -4.53
C ALA A 112 18.54 -23.29 -5.60
N PRO A 113 18.60 -24.58 -5.22
CA PRO A 113 18.51 -25.67 -6.18
C PRO A 113 17.20 -25.56 -6.98
N PRO A 114 17.18 -25.92 -8.28
CA PRO A 114 15.95 -25.86 -9.06
C PRO A 114 14.89 -26.65 -8.33
N ALA A 115 13.72 -26.05 -8.13
CA ALA A 115 12.61 -26.67 -7.44
C ALA A 115 12.43 -28.08 -7.99
N ALA A 116 12.64 -29.09 -7.15
CA ALA A 116 12.35 -30.47 -7.52
C ALA A 116 10.92 -30.51 -8.05
N ASP A 117 10.72 -31.16 -9.20
CA ASP A 117 9.40 -31.31 -9.81
C ASP A 117 8.38 -31.67 -8.72
N PRO A 118 7.19 -31.03 -8.69
CA PRO A 118 6.16 -31.41 -7.73
C PRO A 118 5.95 -32.92 -7.86
N PRO A 119 5.94 -33.68 -6.73
CA PRO A 119 5.75 -35.12 -6.80
C PRO A 119 4.50 -35.39 -7.61
N CYS A 120 4.67 -36.12 -8.72
CA CYS A 120 3.57 -36.50 -9.61
C CYS A 120 2.43 -37.02 -8.73
N PRO A 121 1.20 -36.48 -8.84
CA PRO A 121 0.12 -36.88 -7.96
C PRO A 121 -0.05 -38.39 -8.11
N VAL A 122 0.27 -39.12 -7.04
CA VAL A 122 0.12 -40.57 -7.00
C VAL A 122 -1.40 -40.80 -7.09
N VAL A 123 -1.89 -41.09 -8.29
CA VAL A 123 -3.28 -41.43 -8.50
C VAL A 123 -3.47 -42.77 -7.81
N VAL A 124 -3.96 -42.74 -6.58
CA VAL A 124 -4.37 -43.94 -5.86
C VAL A 124 -5.58 -44.49 -6.61
N ALA A 125 -5.31 -45.47 -7.47
CA ALA A 125 -6.37 -46.24 -8.10
C ALA A 125 -7.09 -47.00 -6.98
N ASP A 126 -8.25 -46.48 -6.59
CA ASP A 126 -9.14 -47.14 -5.64
C ASP A 126 -9.53 -48.51 -6.22
N GLY A 127 -8.97 -49.56 -5.64
CA GLY A 127 -9.26 -50.94 -5.98
C GLY A 127 -10.69 -51.28 -5.60
N ARG A 128 -11.63 -51.14 -6.54
CA ARG A 128 -12.91 -51.83 -6.51
C ARG A 128 -12.88 -53.00 -7.48
N SER A 129 -12.77 -54.21 -6.93
CA SER A 129 -13.41 -55.45 -7.43
C SER A 129 -13.42 -56.47 -6.30
#